data_AF-T1CX78-F1
#
_entry.id   AF-T1CX78-F1
#
_cell.length_a   1.000
_cell.length_b   1.000
_cell.length_c   1.000
_cell.angle_alpha   90.00
_cell.angle_beta   90.00
_cell.angle_gamma   90.00
#
_symmetry.space_group_name_H-M   'P 1'
#
loop_
_entity.id
_entity.type
_entity.pdbx_description
1 polymer ?
#
loop_
_entity_poly.entity_id
_entity_poly.type
_entity_poly.pdbx_seq_one_letter_code
_entity_poly.pdbx_strand_id
1 'polypeptide(L)'
;MEESVALGRNRVPGLEASPRAAVASPRILSWRAIPLVAIPVAALLVAVQVQGVLLDYVHVMSGALWTGIDIFMGLVIGPIMARMPPPARAQFVQNLVPTMLFLMPTLASVTITAGIYLAVSVGIFNLHYLAIQVAGLIVVVLLIQGLGIF
;
A
#
# COMPACT_ATOMS: atom_id res chain seq x y z
N MET A 1 -18.61 24.78 66.93
CA MET A 1 -19.54 25.39 65.95
C MET A 1 -18.78 26.58 65.40
N GLU A 2 -18.03 26.50 64.31
CA GLU A 2 -18.48 26.29 62.93
C GLU A 2 -17.35 25.60 62.14
N GLU A 3 -17.45 24.28 62.01
CA GLU A 3 -16.51 23.41 61.29
C GLU A 3 -17.08 23.03 59.90
N SER A 4 -17.81 23.94 59.26
CA SER A 4 -18.52 23.62 58.04
C SER A 4 -18.67 24.86 57.18
N VAL A 5 -18.26 24.74 55.91
CA VAL A 5 -18.34 25.74 54.83
C VAL A 5 -17.12 26.69 54.82
N ALA A 6 -16.04 26.45 54.09
CA ALA A 6 -16.01 26.15 52.67
C ALA A 6 -14.81 25.25 52.34
N LEU A 7 -15.12 24.00 52.01
CA LEU A 7 -14.18 22.99 51.55
C LEU A 7 -13.26 23.57 50.48
N GLY A 8 -11.97 23.35 50.72
CA GLY A 8 -10.90 23.56 49.78
C GLY A 8 -11.27 23.04 48.40
N ARG A 9 -11.31 23.98 47.47
CA ARG A 9 -11.08 23.85 46.04
C ARG A 9 -10.14 22.67 45.77
N ASN A 10 -10.73 21.50 45.55
CA ASN A 10 -10.03 20.27 45.17
C ASN A 10 -9.53 20.49 43.74
N ARG A 11 -8.43 21.24 43.61
CA ARG A 11 -7.67 21.36 42.38
C ARG A 11 -6.88 20.07 42.28
N VAL A 12 -7.48 19.04 41.71
CA VAL A 12 -6.77 17.86 41.21
C VAL A 12 -5.78 18.35 40.15
N PRO A 13 -4.46 18.41 40.45
CA PRO A 13 -3.48 18.87 39.49
C PRO A 13 -3.24 17.71 38.51
N GLY A 14 -3.84 17.79 37.32
CA GLY A 14 -3.60 16.77 36.28
C GLY A 14 -4.74 16.52 35.29
N LEU A 15 -5.87 17.23 35.36
CA LEU A 15 -6.98 17.06 34.40
C LEU A 15 -7.14 18.21 33.39
N GLU A 16 -6.25 19.20 33.40
CA GLU A 16 -6.24 20.22 32.35
C GLU A 16 -5.53 19.68 31.11
N ALA A 17 -6.36 19.16 30.21
CA ALA A 17 -6.06 18.83 28.83
C ALA A 17 -4.85 17.92 28.66
N SER A 18 -5.04 16.61 28.84
CA SER A 18 -4.34 15.69 27.93
C SER A 18 -4.98 15.91 26.57
N PRO A 19 -4.29 16.46 25.55
CA PRO A 19 -4.79 16.48 24.20
C PRO A 19 -4.75 15.02 23.72
N ARG A 20 -5.73 14.21 24.14
CA ARG A 20 -6.06 12.96 23.46
C ARG A 20 -6.21 13.34 22.01
N ALA A 21 -5.30 12.85 21.19
CA ALA A 21 -5.39 12.89 19.75
C ALA A 21 -5.65 14.30 19.20
N ALA A 22 -4.60 15.11 19.11
CA ALA A 22 -4.47 15.90 17.88
C ALA A 22 -4.55 14.89 16.74
N VAL A 23 -5.75 14.72 16.16
CA VAL A 23 -6.01 13.88 15.00
C VAL A 23 -5.16 14.49 13.90
N ALA A 24 -3.95 13.96 13.75
CA ALA A 24 -3.05 14.32 12.69
C ALA A 24 -3.83 14.13 11.40
N SER A 25 -4.13 15.24 10.73
CA SER A 25 -4.87 15.23 9.48
C SER A 25 -4.11 14.29 8.53
N PRO A 26 -4.71 13.16 8.11
CA PRO A 26 -4.01 12.28 7.20
C PRO A 26 -3.88 13.07 5.90
N ARG A 27 -2.66 13.51 5.56
CA ARG A 27 -2.37 14.00 4.21
C ARG A 27 -2.36 12.77 3.32
N ILE A 28 -3.57 12.33 2.95
CA ILE A 28 -3.85 11.08 2.24
C ILE A 28 -3.14 11.03 0.89
N LEU A 29 -2.83 12.19 0.29
CA LEU A 29 -2.01 12.26 -0.90
C LEU A 29 -1.23 13.56 -0.92
N SER A 30 0.07 13.47 -0.62
CA SER A 30 1.00 14.54 -1.00
C SER A 30 1.06 14.57 -2.53
N TRP A 31 0.98 15.74 -3.16
CA TRP A 31 1.19 15.94 -4.61
C TRP A 31 2.45 15.20 -5.13
N ARG A 32 3.43 15.00 -4.24
CA ARG A 32 4.68 14.27 -4.48
C ARG A 32 4.50 12.78 -4.75
N ALA A 33 3.37 12.18 -4.40
CA ALA A 33 3.06 10.76 -4.64
C ALA A 33 2.41 10.49 -6.01
N ILE A 34 1.98 11.53 -6.74
CA ILE A 34 1.35 11.38 -8.05
C ILE A 34 2.31 10.77 -9.08
N PRO A 35 3.59 11.19 -9.18
CA PRO A 35 4.52 10.59 -10.13
C PRO A 35 4.75 9.09 -9.89
N LEU A 36 4.68 8.63 -8.63
CA LEU A 36 4.87 7.22 -8.27
C LEU A 36 3.83 6.30 -8.92
N VAL A 37 2.62 6.80 -9.14
CA VAL A 37 1.51 6.07 -9.78
C VAL A 37 1.44 6.39 -11.27
N ALA A 38 1.57 7.68 -11.62
CA ALA A 38 1.43 8.14 -12.98
C ALA A 38 2.50 7.57 -13.93
N ILE A 39 3.74 7.42 -13.47
CA ILE A 39 4.83 6.92 -14.32
C ILE A 39 4.60 5.45 -14.74
N PRO A 40 4.39 4.49 -13.83
CA PRO A 40 4.09 3.11 -14.21
C PRO A 40 2.85 2.98 -15.11
N VAL A 41 1.80 3.74 -14.82
CA VAL A 41 0.56 3.74 -15.61
C VAL A 41 0.81 4.29 -17.01
N ALA A 42 1.50 5.43 -17.14
CA ALA A 42 1.85 6.00 -18.44
C ALA A 42 2.75 5.05 -19.24
N ALA A 43 3.72 4.41 -18.59
CA ALA A 43 4.59 3.42 -19.24
C ALA A 43 3.77 2.25 -19.79
N LEU A 44 2.79 1.73 -19.04
CA LEU A 44 1.86 0.71 -19.53
C LEU A 44 1.07 1.19 -20.75
N LEU A 45 0.47 2.39 -20.67
CA LEU A 45 -0.34 2.94 -21.75
C LEU A 45 0.48 3.05 -23.04
N VAL A 46 1.72 3.52 -22.97
CA VAL A 46 2.61 3.58 -24.13
C VAL A 46 2.97 2.16 -24.62
N ALA A 47 3.28 1.24 -23.71
CA ALA A 47 3.69 -0.12 -24.05
C ALA A 47 2.59 -0.88 -24.81
N VAL A 48 1.33 -0.75 -24.40
CA VAL A 48 0.18 -1.39 -25.06
C VAL A 48 0.03 -0.94 -26.52
N GLN A 49 0.38 0.31 -26.84
CA GLN A 49 0.27 0.85 -28.20
C GLN A 49 1.44 0.41 -29.10
N VAL A 50 2.65 0.31 -28.55
CA VAL A 50 3.86 -0.03 -29.32
C VAL A 50 3.98 -1.54 -29.56
N GLN A 51 3.50 -2.35 -28.61
CA GLN A 51 3.58 -3.81 -28.65
C GLN A 51 5.03 -4.37 -28.63
N GLY A 52 5.17 -5.69 -28.47
CA GLY A 52 6.46 -6.38 -28.52
C GLY A 52 7.36 -6.18 -27.28
N VAL A 53 8.66 -5.90 -27.51
CA VAL A 53 9.69 -5.87 -26.47
C VAL A 53 9.41 -4.85 -25.37
N LEU A 54 8.70 -3.76 -25.68
CA LEU A 54 8.36 -2.76 -24.68
C LEU A 54 7.36 -3.28 -23.63
N LEU A 55 6.43 -4.16 -24.02
CA LEU A 55 5.53 -4.81 -23.04
C LEU A 55 6.29 -5.77 -22.14
N ASP A 56 7.21 -6.54 -22.70
CA ASP A 56 8.06 -7.43 -21.92
C ASP A 56 8.90 -6.64 -20.92
N TYR A 57 9.53 -5.55 -21.37
CA TYR A 57 10.29 -4.67 -20.51
C TYR A 57 9.43 -4.05 -19.40
N VAL A 58 8.26 -3.49 -19.73
CA VAL A 58 7.36 -2.89 -18.72
C VAL A 58 6.85 -3.96 -17.76
N HIS A 59 6.49 -5.15 -18.24
CA HIS A 59 6.05 -6.27 -17.41
C HIS A 59 7.14 -6.69 -16.41
N VAL A 60 8.34 -7.03 -16.90
CA VAL A 60 9.45 -7.51 -16.07
C VAL A 60 9.92 -6.43 -15.11
N MET A 61 10.10 -5.19 -15.56
CA MET A 61 10.60 -4.10 -14.71
C MET A 61 9.58 -3.69 -13.64
N SER A 62 8.29 -3.63 -13.96
CA SER A 62 7.25 -3.34 -12.96
C SER A 62 7.12 -4.49 -11.95
N GLY A 63 7.21 -5.74 -12.40
CA GLY A 63 7.17 -6.91 -11.54
C GLY A 63 8.38 -7.01 -10.62
N ALA A 64 9.58 -6.75 -11.14
CA ALA A 64 10.82 -6.69 -10.37
C ALA A 64 10.79 -5.55 -9.34
N LEU A 65 10.24 -4.38 -9.70
CA LEU A 65 10.08 -3.28 -8.75
C LEU A 65 9.07 -3.63 -7.65
N TRP A 66 7.91 -4.19 -8.01
CA TRP A 66 6.89 -4.60 -7.04
C TRP A 66 7.44 -5.61 -6.03
N THR A 67 7.98 -6.72 -6.53
CA THR A 67 8.56 -7.79 -5.69
C THR A 67 9.79 -7.32 -4.92
N GLY A 68 10.63 -6.48 -5.52
CA GLY A 68 11.76 -5.85 -4.86
C GLY A 68 11.35 -4.99 -3.66
N ILE A 69 10.26 -4.21 -3.78
CA ILE A 69 9.70 -3.44 -2.68
C ILE A 69 9.19 -4.38 -1.59
N ASP A 70 8.46 -5.45 -1.92
CA ASP A 70 7.95 -6.41 -0.93
C ASP A 70 9.07 -7.05 -0.12
N ILE A 71 10.12 -7.53 -0.81
CA ILE A 71 11.29 -8.13 -0.17
C ILE A 71 12.02 -7.09 0.69
N PHE A 72 12.22 -5.87 0.19
CA PHE A 72 12.86 -4.80 0.94
C PHE A 72 12.07 -4.43 2.20
N MET A 73 10.75 -4.33 2.08
CA MET A 73 9.85 -4.03 3.19
C MET A 73 9.88 -5.12 4.28
N GLY A 74 9.84 -6.38 3.88
CA GLY A 74 9.90 -7.50 4.82
C GLY A 74 11.28 -7.67 5.46
N LEU A 75 12.34 -7.68 4.65
CA LEU A 75 13.68 -8.07 5.08
C LEU A 75 14.49 -6.91 5.67
N VAL A 76 14.33 -5.69 5.15
CA VAL A 76 15.11 -4.52 5.60
C VAL A 76 14.29 -3.68 6.58
N ILE A 77 13.08 -3.28 6.20
CA ILE A 77 12.28 -2.37 7.02
C ILE A 77 11.73 -3.07 8.27
N GLY A 78 11.34 -4.34 8.18
CA GLY A 78 10.88 -5.15 9.31
C GLY A 78 11.85 -5.13 10.52
N PRO A 79 13.11 -5.56 10.36
CA PRO A 79 14.11 -5.51 11.43
C PRO A 79 14.43 -4.11 11.95
N ILE A 80 14.42 -3.09 11.08
CA ILE A 80 14.64 -1.70 11.49
C ILE A 80 13.49 -1.23 12.40
N MET A 81 12.24 -1.51 12.03
CA MET A 81 11.07 -1.18 12.85
C MET A 81 11.09 -1.88 14.20
N ALA A 82 11.53 -3.14 14.26
CA ALA A 82 11.63 -3.91 15.50
C ALA A 82 12.55 -3.22 16.54
N ARG A 83 13.58 -2.50 16.10
CA ARG A 83 14.55 -1.80 16.95
C ARG A 83 14.14 -0.37 17.31
N MET A 84 13.10 0.18 16.67
CA MET A 84 12.64 1.54 16.95
C MET A 84 11.76 1.62 18.20
N PRO A 85 11.89 2.70 19.01
CA PRO A 85 10.94 3.00 20.08
C PRO A 85 9.50 3.11 19.55
N PRO A 86 8.48 2.74 20.36
CA PRO A 86 7.07 2.79 19.94
C PRO A 86 6.62 4.09 19.24
N PRO A 87 6.97 5.31 19.73
CA PRO A 87 6.53 6.54 19.06
C PRO A 87 7.17 6.74 17.68
N ALA A 88 8.45 6.41 17.52
CA ALA A 88 9.15 6.51 16.24
C ALA A 88 8.61 5.51 15.21
N ARG A 89 8.30 4.29 15.66
CA ARG A 89 7.68 3.25 14.82
C ARG A 89 6.32 3.71 14.28
N ALA A 90 5.48 4.28 15.14
CA ALA A 90 4.16 4.77 14.74
C ALA A 90 4.26 5.88 13.69
N GLN A 91 5.15 6.85 13.88
CA GLN A 91 5.35 7.94 12.93
C GLN A 91 5.88 7.43 11.58
N PHE A 92 6.79 6.46 11.58
CA PHE A 92 7.30 5.86 10.35
C PHE A 92 6.19 5.14 9.57
N VAL A 93 5.40 4.31 10.25
CA VAL A 93 4.26 3.59 9.65
C VAL A 93 3.21 4.55 9.10
N GLN A 94 2.89 5.63 9.82
CA GLN A 94 1.93 6.65 9.36
C GLN A 94 2.35 7.33 8.05
N ASN A 95 3.65 7.46 7.79
CA ASN A 95 4.16 8.03 6.54
C ASN A 95 4.24 6.98 5.41
N LEU A 96 4.51 5.72 5.77
CA LEU A 96 4.75 4.65 4.80
C LEU A 96 3.46 4.03 4.27
N VAL A 97 2.47 3.79 5.14
CA VAL A 97 1.21 3.13 4.79
C VAL A 97 0.47 3.83 3.65
N PRO A 98 0.28 5.17 3.66
CA PRO A 98 -0.42 5.85 2.58
C PRO A 98 0.27 5.63 1.23
N THR A 99 1.60 5.67 1.19
CA THR A 99 2.36 5.45 -0.04
C THR A 99 2.17 4.02 -0.55
N MET A 100 2.27 3.03 0.33
CA MET A 100 2.16 1.61 -0.05
C MET A 100 0.75 1.23 -0.51
N LEU A 101 -0.30 1.80 0.09
CA LEU A 101 -1.69 1.56 -0.31
C LEU A 101 -1.99 2.00 -1.75
N PHE A 102 -1.26 2.96 -2.31
CA PHE A 102 -1.41 3.38 -3.70
C PHE A 102 -0.36 2.75 -4.62
N LEU A 103 0.90 2.71 -4.18
CA LEU A 103 2.01 2.23 -5.01
C LEU A 103 1.88 0.74 -5.32
N MET A 104 1.60 -0.10 -4.32
CA MET A 104 1.62 -1.55 -4.47
C MET A 104 0.51 -2.04 -5.41
N PRO A 105 -0.78 -1.64 -5.24
CA PRO A 105 -1.82 -2.05 -6.16
C PRO A 105 -1.60 -1.52 -7.58
N THR A 106 -1.00 -0.33 -7.72
CA THR A 106 -0.68 0.23 -9.04
C THR A 106 0.36 -0.62 -9.77
N LEU A 107 1.48 -0.92 -9.11
CA LEU A 107 2.54 -1.73 -9.73
C LEU A 107 2.04 -3.13 -10.07
N ALA A 108 1.32 -3.77 -9.14
CA ALA A 108 0.71 -5.08 -9.38
C ALA A 108 -0.25 -5.04 -10.59
N SER A 109 -1.12 -4.04 -10.66
CA SER A 109 -2.07 -3.88 -11.78
C SER A 109 -1.35 -3.67 -13.11
N VAL A 110 -0.29 -2.85 -13.13
CA VAL A 110 0.52 -2.59 -14.33
C VAL A 110 1.22 -3.85 -14.80
N THR A 111 1.87 -4.58 -13.90
CA THR A 111 2.56 -5.83 -14.23
C THR A 111 1.60 -6.89 -14.77
N ILE A 112 0.47 -7.09 -14.10
CA ILE A 112 -0.54 -8.08 -14.50
C ILE A 112 -1.10 -7.71 -15.88
N THR A 113 -1.48 -6.45 -16.07
CA THR A 113 -2.05 -5.98 -17.35
C THR A 113 -1.04 -6.12 -18.47
N ALA A 114 0.22 -5.67 -18.27
CA ALA A 114 1.28 -5.85 -19.25
C ALA A 114 1.50 -7.32 -19.60
N GLY A 115 1.48 -8.21 -18.60
CA GLY A 115 1.65 -9.65 -18.80
C GLY A 115 0.53 -10.29 -19.62
N ILE A 116 -0.73 -9.90 -19.40
CA ILE A 116 -1.87 -10.37 -20.19
C ILE A 116 -1.73 -9.92 -21.65
N TYR A 117 -1.47 -8.63 -21.89
CA TYR A 117 -1.28 -8.11 -23.25
C TYR A 117 -0.07 -8.75 -23.94
N LEU A 118 1.01 -9.02 -23.20
CA LEU A 118 2.17 -9.73 -23.72
C LEU A 118 1.78 -11.16 -24.14
N ALA A 119 1.09 -11.91 -23.27
CA ALA A 119 0.62 -13.27 -23.54
C ALA A 119 -0.31 -13.34 -24.77
N VAL A 120 -1.17 -12.34 -24.94
CA VAL A 120 -2.02 -12.21 -26.14
C VAL A 120 -1.18 -11.91 -27.37
N SER A 121 -0.21 -11.00 -27.28
CA SER A 121 0.65 -10.62 -28.41
C SER A 121 1.53 -11.76 -28.93
N VAL A 122 1.97 -12.67 -28.06
CA VAL A 122 2.76 -13.85 -28.43
C VAL A 122 1.91 -15.09 -28.74
N GLY A 123 0.57 -14.98 -28.64
CA GLY A 123 -0.37 -16.04 -29.01
C GLY A 123 -0.45 -17.22 -28.03
N ILE A 124 0.06 -17.09 -26.80
CA ILE A 124 0.03 -18.16 -25.79
C ILE A 124 -1.17 -18.06 -24.84
N PHE A 125 -1.93 -16.96 -24.90
CA PHE A 125 -3.08 -16.76 -24.03
C PHE A 125 -4.25 -17.66 -24.43
N ASN A 126 -4.41 -18.78 -23.74
CA ASN A 126 -5.49 -19.73 -23.96
C ASN A 126 -6.17 -20.13 -22.64
N LEU A 127 -7.43 -19.72 -22.48
CA LEU A 127 -8.25 -19.97 -21.30
C LEU A 127 -8.55 -21.45 -21.03
N HIS A 128 -8.30 -22.34 -22.00
CA HIS A 128 -8.43 -23.78 -21.81
C HIS A 128 -7.28 -24.39 -21.01
N TYR A 129 -6.15 -23.68 -20.85
CA TYR A 129 -5.08 -24.15 -20.00
C TYR A 129 -5.50 -24.11 -18.54
N LEU A 130 -5.39 -25.27 -17.87
CA LEU A 130 -5.77 -25.47 -16.47
C LEU A 130 -5.03 -24.48 -15.54
N ALA A 131 -3.76 -24.15 -15.84
CA ALA A 131 -2.99 -23.18 -15.08
C ALA A 131 -3.63 -21.78 -15.07
N ILE A 132 -4.17 -21.31 -16.19
CA ILE A 132 -4.82 -19.99 -16.29
C ILE A 132 -6.16 -19.99 -15.54
N GLN A 133 -6.91 -21.09 -15.61
CA GLN A 133 -8.17 -21.23 -14.88
C GLN A 133 -7.95 -21.24 -13.36
N VAL A 134 -6.96 -21.99 -12.89
CA VAL A 134 -6.59 -22.03 -11.46
C VAL A 134 -6.09 -20.67 -11.00
N ALA A 135 -5.24 -20.00 -11.79
CA ALA A 135 -4.80 -18.64 -11.47
C ALA A 135 -5.97 -17.67 -11.37
N GLY A 136 -6.92 -17.73 -12.31
CA GLY A 136 -8.15 -16.92 -12.27
C GLY A 136 -9.00 -17.19 -11.02
N LEU A 137 -9.19 -18.46 -10.65
CA LEU A 137 -9.91 -18.84 -9.44
C LEU A 137 -9.23 -18.27 -8.18
N ILE A 138 -7.91 -18.41 -8.07
CA ILE A 138 -7.14 -17.87 -6.94
C ILE A 138 -7.30 -16.35 -6.86
N VAL A 139 -7.21 -15.64 -7.99
CA VAL A 139 -7.39 -14.18 -8.02
C VAL A 139 -8.78 -13.78 -7.54
N VAL A 140 -9.84 -14.49 -7.95
CA VAL A 140 -11.20 -14.21 -7.49
C VAL A 140 -11.35 -14.43 -5.98
N VAL A 141 -10.79 -15.53 -5.46
CA VAL A 141 -10.81 -15.81 -4.01
C VAL A 141 -10.05 -14.72 -3.24
N LEU A 142 -8.86 -14.34 -3.69
CA LEU A 142 -8.06 -13.29 -3.06
C LEU A 142 -8.76 -11.92 -3.14
N LEU A 143 -9.48 -11.63 -4.22
CA LEU A 143 -10.27 -10.41 -4.36
C LEU A 143 -11.41 -10.36 -3.33
N ILE A 144 -12.15 -11.47 -3.18
CA ILE A 144 -13.24 -11.60 -2.20
C ILE A 144 -12.69 -11.40 -0.78
N GLN A 145 -11.58 -12.06 -0.45
CA GLN A 145 -10.89 -11.88 0.82
C GLN A 145 -10.39 -10.45 1.03
N GLY A 146 -9.83 -9.83 -0.01
CA GLY A 146 -9.34 -8.45 0.02
C GLY A 146 -10.45 -7.41 0.24
N LEU A 147 -11.68 -7.70 -0.19
CA LEU A 147 -12.86 -6.87 0.08
C LEU A 147 -13.47 -7.11 1.47
N GLY A 148 -12.95 -8.05 2.25
CA GLY A 148 -13.46 -8.38 3.58
C GLY A 148 -14.77 -9.15 3.57
N ILE A 149 -15.08 -9.85 2.47
CA ILE A 149 -16.24 -10.73 2.37
C ILE A 149 -15.74 -12.13 2.74
N PHE A 150 -16.07 -12.61 3.95
CA PHE A 150 -15.69 -13.92 4.48
C PHE A 150 -16.91 -14.77 4.78
#